data_AF-A0A2V7NY24-F1
#
_entry.id   AF-A0A2V7NY24-F1
#
_cell.length_a   1.000
_cell.length_b   1.000
_cell.length_c   1.000
_cell.angle_alpha   90.00
_cell.angle_beta   90.00
_cell.angle_gamma   90.00
#
_symmetry.space_group_name_H-M   'P 1'
#
loop_
_entity.id
_entity.type
_entity.pdbx_description
1 polymer ?
#
loop_
_entity_poly.entity_id
_entity_poly.type
_entity_poly.pdbx_seq_one_letter_code
_entity_poly.pdbx_strand_id
1 'polypeptide(L)'
;AAVALTLRYLAPRDAKEALLVGAGALARITARAMVAELPLQQLTVWNRTAERAEALARDVSALVPTRVAPALEPAVRRHRVVVTATASTTPLIKAAWVRAGTHVTSVGTGSPEKAELEPALLAKADKLVADRLVQTERYGNLHHALAAKAMTPQQVYGELGDLAAGRLAGRETASEITVADLTGVGVQDAAVAEALVEALGL
;
A
#
# COMPACT_ATOMS: atom_id res chain seq x y z
N ALA A 1 -10.04 5.10 1.85
CA ALA A 1 -10.49 5.05 0.45
C ALA A 1 -9.36 4.73 -0.53
N ALA A 2 -8.25 5.50 -0.55
CA ALA A 2 -7.15 5.28 -1.51
C ALA A 2 -6.59 3.85 -1.52
N VAL A 3 -6.25 3.29 -0.36
CA VAL A 3 -5.81 1.89 -0.22
C VAL A 3 -6.81 0.92 -0.83
N ALA A 4 -8.10 1.14 -0.59
CA ALA A 4 -9.15 0.26 -1.10
C ALA A 4 -9.20 0.27 -2.64
N LEU A 5 -9.14 1.46 -3.25
CA LEU A 5 -9.08 1.61 -4.71
C LEU A 5 -7.83 0.96 -5.30
N THR A 6 -6.68 1.14 -4.66
CA THR A 6 -5.44 0.50 -5.06
C THR A 6 -5.57 -1.02 -5.06
N LEU A 7 -6.08 -1.61 -3.98
CA LEU A 7 -6.29 -3.06 -3.90
C LEU A 7 -7.29 -3.53 -4.95
N ARG A 8 -8.36 -2.76 -5.16
CA ARG A 8 -9.33 -3.03 -6.21
C ARG A 8 -8.67 -3.12 -7.58
N TYR A 9 -7.91 -2.12 -8.01
CA TYR A 9 -7.39 -2.15 -9.38
C TYR A 9 -6.15 -3.01 -9.56
N LEU A 10 -5.31 -3.14 -8.52
CA LEU A 10 -3.95 -3.64 -8.68
C LEU A 10 -3.66 -4.95 -7.93
N ALA A 11 -4.45 -5.33 -6.93
CA ALA A 11 -4.21 -6.57 -6.18
C ALA A 11 -4.75 -7.81 -6.91
N PRO A 12 -4.12 -8.98 -6.70
CA PRO A 12 -4.71 -10.25 -7.12
C PRO A 12 -6.03 -10.51 -6.40
N ARG A 13 -7.12 -10.68 -7.16
CA ARG A 13 -8.49 -10.76 -6.63
C ARG A 13 -8.81 -12.03 -5.85
N ASP A 14 -8.01 -13.06 -6.04
CA ASP A 14 -8.10 -14.35 -5.35
C ASP A 14 -7.26 -14.40 -4.05
N ALA A 15 -6.65 -13.27 -3.64
CA ALA A 15 -5.83 -13.22 -2.45
C ALA A 15 -6.64 -13.43 -1.17
N LYS A 16 -6.41 -14.58 -0.51
CA LYS A 16 -7.01 -14.95 0.79
C LYS A 16 -6.13 -14.61 1.99
N GLU A 17 -4.85 -14.35 1.76
CA GLU A 17 -3.90 -13.91 2.78
C GLU A 17 -3.27 -12.58 2.37
N ALA A 18 -3.12 -11.66 3.31
CA ALA A 18 -2.40 -10.39 3.10
C ALA A 18 -1.49 -10.05 4.29
N LEU A 19 -0.48 -9.23 4.04
CA LEU A 19 0.44 -8.69 5.04
C LEU A 19 0.21 -7.20 5.23
N LEU A 20 0.02 -6.77 6.48
CA LEU A 20 0.07 -5.38 6.89
C LEU A 20 1.37 -5.12 7.68
N VAL A 21 2.18 -4.19 7.20
CA VAL A 21 3.47 -3.79 7.80
C VAL A 21 3.27 -2.45 8.47
N GLY A 22 3.36 -2.41 9.79
CA GLY A 22 3.12 -1.24 10.61
C GLY A 22 1.91 -1.37 11.51
N ALA A 23 2.05 -0.88 12.75
CA ALA A 23 0.99 -0.81 13.74
C ALA A 23 0.80 0.61 14.29
N GLY A 24 0.89 1.60 13.40
CA GLY A 24 0.69 3.03 13.70
C GLY A 24 -0.75 3.50 13.53
N ALA A 25 -0.93 4.83 13.48
CA ALA A 25 -2.25 5.48 13.42
C ALA A 25 -3.12 5.01 12.25
N LEU A 26 -2.52 4.76 11.08
CA LEU A 26 -3.24 4.32 9.88
C LEU A 26 -3.51 2.81 9.84
N ALA A 27 -2.93 2.01 10.73
CA ALA A 27 -2.92 0.56 10.57
C ALA A 27 -4.32 -0.06 10.72
N ARG A 28 -5.14 0.41 11.69
CA ARG A 28 -6.51 -0.07 11.89
C ARG A 28 -7.41 0.21 10.69
N ILE A 29 -7.38 1.44 10.16
CA ILE A 29 -8.21 1.80 9.00
C ILE A 29 -7.71 1.13 7.72
N THR A 30 -6.39 0.92 7.60
CA THR A 30 -5.78 0.16 6.51
C THR A 30 -6.23 -1.30 6.53
N ALA A 31 -6.21 -1.96 7.69
CA ALA A 31 -6.72 -3.32 7.84
C ALA A 31 -8.20 -3.44 7.44
N ARG A 32 -9.04 -2.47 7.85
CA ARG A 32 -10.45 -2.41 7.43
C ARG A 32 -10.59 -2.32 5.91
N ALA A 33 -9.80 -1.47 5.26
CA ALA A 33 -9.81 -1.34 3.80
C ALA A 33 -9.37 -2.64 3.10
N MET A 34 -8.36 -3.33 3.64
CA MET A 34 -7.90 -4.61 3.11
C MET A 34 -8.98 -5.70 3.19
N VAL A 35 -9.64 -5.82 4.35
CA VAL A 35 -10.72 -6.80 4.55
C VAL A 35 -11.95 -6.48 3.70
N ALA A 36 -12.25 -5.20 3.47
CA ALA A 36 -13.39 -4.80 2.67
C ALA A 36 -13.22 -5.10 1.16
N GLU A 37 -11.99 -5.03 0.64
CA GLU A 37 -11.73 -5.14 -0.81
C GLU A 37 -11.27 -6.52 -1.28
N LEU A 38 -10.80 -7.36 -0.36
CA LEU A 38 -10.24 -8.67 -0.69
C LEU A 38 -10.97 -9.77 0.09
N PRO A 39 -11.10 -10.99 -0.46
CA PRO A 39 -11.72 -12.13 0.21
C PRO A 39 -10.78 -12.74 1.27
N LEU A 40 -10.26 -11.91 2.17
CA LEU A 40 -9.26 -12.31 3.16
C LEU A 40 -9.85 -13.30 4.16
N GLN A 41 -9.14 -14.41 4.32
CA GLN A 41 -9.38 -15.41 5.35
C GLN A 41 -8.38 -15.26 6.49
N GLN A 42 -7.23 -14.64 6.24
CA GLN A 42 -6.19 -14.40 7.22
C GLN A 42 -5.44 -13.09 6.92
N LEU A 43 -5.35 -12.21 7.92
CA LEU A 43 -4.43 -11.09 7.91
C LEU A 43 -3.17 -11.47 8.72
N THR A 44 -2.00 -11.13 8.19
CA THR A 44 -0.74 -11.18 8.94
C THR A 44 -0.30 -9.75 9.20
N VAL A 45 0.03 -9.43 10.44
CA VAL A 45 0.57 -8.13 10.84
C VAL A 45 2.04 -8.28 11.20
N TRP A 46 2.86 -7.32 10.79
CA TRP A 46 4.21 -7.17 11.31
C TRP A 46 4.44 -5.74 11.77
N ASN A 47 5.17 -5.57 12.86
CA ASN A 47 5.70 -4.27 13.28
C ASN A 47 7.05 -4.48 13.97
N ARG A 48 7.93 -3.48 13.91
CA ARG A 48 9.24 -3.53 14.57
C ARG A 48 9.14 -3.80 16.08
N THR A 49 8.12 -3.24 16.72
CA THR A 49 7.76 -3.52 18.12
C THR A 49 6.63 -4.56 18.11
N ALA A 50 6.93 -5.78 18.54
CA ALA A 50 6.03 -6.92 18.44
C ALA A 50 4.70 -6.69 19.20
N GLU A 51 4.78 -6.07 20.38
CA GLU A 51 3.64 -5.79 21.26
C GLU A 51 2.60 -4.89 20.58
N ARG A 52 3.06 -3.97 19.70
CA ARG A 52 2.15 -3.13 18.90
C ARG A 52 1.48 -3.93 17.79
N ALA A 53 2.18 -4.87 17.16
CA ALA A 53 1.57 -5.77 16.18
C ALA A 53 0.53 -6.68 16.84
N GLU A 54 0.81 -7.18 18.05
CA GLU A 54 -0.13 -7.99 18.83
C GLU A 54 -1.36 -7.20 19.25
N ALA A 55 -1.19 -5.96 19.71
CA ALA A 55 -2.30 -5.06 20.02
C ALA A 55 -3.19 -4.88 18.78
N LEU A 56 -2.60 -4.49 17.64
CA LEU A 56 -3.33 -4.35 16.40
C LEU A 56 -4.02 -5.65 15.97
N ALA A 57 -3.35 -6.80 16.09
CA ALA A 57 -3.92 -8.10 15.75
C ALA A 57 -5.16 -8.42 16.58
N ARG A 58 -5.13 -8.14 17.90
CA ARG A 58 -6.31 -8.26 18.76
C ARG A 58 -7.43 -7.33 18.30
N ASP A 59 -7.10 -6.07 18.00
CA ASP A 59 -8.07 -5.05 17.61
C ASP A 59 -8.84 -5.38 16.32
N VAL A 60 -8.18 -6.02 15.35
CA VAL A 60 -8.77 -6.31 14.03
C VAL A 60 -9.20 -7.77 13.89
N SER A 61 -8.96 -8.61 14.90
CA SER A 61 -9.33 -10.03 14.91
C SER A 61 -10.84 -10.28 14.70
N ALA A 62 -11.67 -9.33 15.13
CA ALA A 62 -13.12 -9.38 14.90
C ALA A 62 -13.53 -9.15 13.44
N LEU A 63 -12.65 -8.57 12.62
CA LEU A 63 -12.88 -8.34 11.18
C LEU A 63 -12.45 -9.55 10.36
N VAL A 64 -11.29 -10.13 10.70
CA VAL A 64 -10.68 -11.28 10.02
C VAL A 64 -9.72 -11.97 10.99
N PRO A 65 -9.58 -13.31 10.95
CA PRO A 65 -8.50 -13.99 11.65
C PRO A 65 -7.16 -13.30 11.40
N THR A 66 -6.47 -12.92 12.48
CA THR A 66 -5.26 -12.11 12.40
C THR A 66 -4.14 -12.72 13.24
N ARG A 67 -2.93 -12.79 12.67
CA ARG A 67 -1.73 -13.31 13.31
C ARG A 67 -0.58 -12.31 13.21
N VAL A 68 0.39 -12.42 14.10
CA VAL A 68 1.62 -11.62 14.05
C VAL A 68 2.74 -12.43 13.39
N ALA A 69 3.45 -11.82 12.45
CA ALA A 69 4.66 -12.41 11.88
C ALA A 69 5.86 -12.16 12.81
N PRO A 70 6.70 -13.17 13.08
CA PRO A 70 7.89 -12.99 13.91
C PRO A 70 9.03 -12.26 13.18
N ALA A 71 9.02 -12.29 11.84
CA ALA A 71 10.05 -11.66 11.00
C ALA A 71 9.44 -11.13 9.70
N LEU A 72 9.94 -9.99 9.23
CA LEU A 72 9.39 -9.31 8.07
C LEU A 72 9.68 -10.03 6.75
N GLU A 73 10.93 -10.45 6.52
CA GLU A 73 11.33 -11.06 5.24
C GLU A 73 10.51 -12.31 4.88
N PRO A 74 10.38 -13.34 5.75
CA PRO A 74 9.57 -14.50 5.42
C PRO A 74 8.10 -14.15 5.21
N ALA A 75 7.59 -13.14 5.93
CA ALA A 75 6.22 -12.66 5.75
C ALA A 75 6.03 -12.02 4.38
N VAL A 76 6.93 -11.13 3.94
CA VAL A 76 6.85 -10.50 2.61
C VAL A 76 6.91 -11.56 1.50
N ARG A 77 7.82 -12.53 1.60
CA ARG A 77 7.98 -13.59 0.58
C ARG A 77 6.71 -14.46 0.42
N ARG A 78 5.97 -14.69 1.50
CA ARG A 78 4.77 -15.54 1.51
C ARG A 78 3.57 -14.86 0.84
N HIS A 79 3.37 -13.57 1.11
CA HIS A 79 2.12 -12.88 0.74
C HIS A 79 2.18 -12.27 -0.66
N ARG A 80 1.05 -12.35 -1.39
CA ARG A 80 0.86 -11.69 -2.69
C ARG A 80 0.25 -10.30 -2.56
N VAL A 81 -0.15 -9.89 -1.36
CA VAL A 81 -0.64 -8.55 -1.05
C VAL A 81 0.10 -8.08 0.19
N VAL A 82 0.84 -6.98 0.04
CA VAL A 82 1.60 -6.33 1.11
C VAL A 82 1.19 -4.87 1.16
N VAL A 83 0.77 -4.39 2.33
CA VAL A 83 0.46 -2.98 2.54
C VAL A 83 1.34 -2.46 3.67
N THR A 84 2.04 -1.35 3.43
CA THR A 84 2.89 -0.68 4.43
C THR A 84 2.21 0.59 4.94
N ALA A 85 2.20 0.76 6.26
CA ALA A 85 1.62 1.90 6.97
C ALA A 85 2.50 2.25 8.18
N THR A 86 3.77 2.51 7.91
CA THR A 86 4.83 2.79 8.90
C THR A 86 5.27 4.26 8.84
N ALA A 87 6.02 4.69 9.86
CA ALA A 87 6.73 5.97 9.83
C ALA A 87 8.24 5.75 9.63
N SER A 88 8.61 4.72 8.84
CA SER A 88 10.02 4.40 8.62
C SER A 88 10.71 5.47 7.77
N THR A 89 11.96 5.76 8.11
CA THR A 89 12.87 6.61 7.31
C THR A 89 13.92 5.78 6.57
N THR A 90 13.76 4.45 6.60
CA THR A 90 14.63 3.50 5.90
C THR A 90 13.77 2.43 5.23
N PRO A 91 14.10 2.02 3.99
CA PRO A 91 13.35 0.99 3.29
C PRO A 91 13.19 -0.30 4.12
N LEU A 92 11.94 -0.73 4.29
CA LEU A 92 11.60 -1.97 4.99
C LEU A 92 11.39 -3.11 4.01
N ILE A 93 10.75 -2.86 2.86
CA ILE A 93 10.44 -3.88 1.86
C ILE A 93 11.55 -3.89 0.81
N LYS A 94 12.29 -4.99 0.75
CA LYS A 94 13.36 -5.19 -0.25
C LYS A 94 12.82 -5.79 -1.54
N ALA A 95 13.37 -5.37 -2.67
CA ALA A 95 13.03 -5.87 -4.00
C ALA A 95 13.24 -7.38 -4.15
N ALA A 96 14.23 -7.94 -3.46
CA ALA A 96 14.56 -9.36 -3.46
C ALA A 96 13.52 -10.23 -2.71
N TRP A 97 12.67 -9.64 -1.89
CA TRP A 97 11.65 -10.35 -1.12
C TRP A 97 10.32 -10.46 -1.87
N VAL A 98 10.06 -9.51 -2.78
CA VAL A 98 8.81 -9.43 -3.56
C VAL A 98 8.90 -10.36 -4.78
N ARG A 99 7.97 -11.32 -4.88
CA ARG A 99 7.89 -12.28 -5.98
C ARG A 99 6.88 -11.83 -7.05
N ALA A 100 6.95 -12.45 -8.23
CA ALA A 100 5.96 -12.25 -9.29
C ALA A 100 4.53 -12.47 -8.77
N GLY A 101 3.59 -11.67 -9.26
CA GLY A 101 2.18 -11.70 -8.87
C GLY A 101 1.88 -11.06 -7.52
N THR A 102 2.82 -10.28 -6.97
CA THR A 102 2.65 -9.54 -5.72
C THR A 102 2.18 -8.12 -5.98
N HIS A 103 1.25 -7.65 -5.18
CA HIS A 103 0.90 -6.25 -5.08
C HIS A 103 1.45 -5.64 -3.78
N VAL A 104 2.05 -4.45 -3.89
CA VAL A 104 2.55 -3.68 -2.75
C VAL A 104 1.92 -2.30 -2.74
N THR A 105 1.30 -1.88 -1.63
CA THR A 105 0.85 -0.50 -1.42
C THR A 105 1.68 0.14 -0.31
N SER A 106 2.25 1.33 -0.55
CA SER A 106 2.82 2.19 0.47
C SER A 106 1.85 3.30 0.86
N VAL A 107 1.61 3.46 2.15
CA VAL A 107 0.67 4.45 2.73
C VAL A 107 1.38 5.40 3.69
N GLY A 108 2.52 5.02 4.25
CA GLY A 108 3.19 5.74 5.33
C GLY A 108 3.95 6.98 4.92
N THR A 109 4.17 7.15 3.61
CA THR A 109 4.91 8.27 3.00
C THR A 109 4.09 9.56 2.99
N GLY A 110 4.77 10.69 3.13
CA GLY A 110 4.13 12.01 3.32
C GLY A 110 5.10 13.11 3.76
N SER A 111 6.40 12.79 3.76
CA SER A 111 7.49 13.72 4.00
C SER A 111 8.76 13.16 3.35
N PRO A 112 9.73 14.01 2.93
CA PRO A 112 10.87 13.57 2.13
C PRO A 112 11.76 12.53 2.81
N GLU A 113 11.82 12.52 4.14
CA GLU A 113 12.63 11.59 4.92
C GLU A 113 12.04 10.19 5.06
N LYS A 114 10.73 10.03 4.82
CA LYS A 114 10.08 8.73 4.97
C LYS A 114 10.32 7.84 3.77
N ALA A 115 10.61 6.57 4.04
CA ALA A 115 10.83 5.54 3.05
C ALA A 115 10.37 4.19 3.59
N GLU A 116 9.51 3.50 2.86
CA GLU A 116 9.03 2.16 3.21
C GLU A 116 9.54 1.09 2.24
N LEU A 117 9.79 1.48 0.98
CA LEU A 117 10.12 0.59 -0.12
C LEU A 117 11.53 0.88 -0.65
N GLU A 118 12.25 -0.18 -1.01
CA GLU A 118 13.56 -0.05 -1.65
C GLU A 118 13.40 0.55 -3.06
N PRO A 119 14.26 1.51 -3.49
CA PRO A 119 14.25 2.05 -4.86
C PRO A 119 14.18 0.98 -5.97
N ALA A 120 14.92 -0.11 -5.79
CA ALA A 120 14.94 -1.21 -6.74
C ALA A 120 13.58 -1.94 -6.83
N LEU A 121 12.73 -1.88 -5.80
CA LEU A 121 11.39 -2.46 -5.85
C LEU A 121 10.47 -1.64 -6.75
N LEU A 122 10.57 -0.31 -6.69
CA LEU A 122 9.81 0.56 -7.58
C LEU A 122 10.23 0.33 -9.04
N ALA A 123 11.52 0.22 -9.31
CA ALA A 123 12.06 -0.09 -10.64
C ALA A 123 11.70 -1.49 -11.15
N LYS A 124 11.48 -2.44 -10.23
CA LYS A 124 11.07 -3.82 -10.54
C LYS A 124 9.58 -3.95 -10.83
N ALA A 125 8.76 -2.97 -10.49
CA ALA A 125 7.32 -3.04 -10.68
C ALA A 125 6.96 -3.00 -12.18
N ASP A 126 6.08 -3.91 -12.62
CA ASP A 126 5.49 -3.84 -13.96
C ASP A 126 4.56 -2.62 -14.08
N LYS A 127 3.89 -2.27 -12.97
CA LYS A 127 3.07 -1.05 -12.84
C LYS A 127 3.36 -0.36 -11.52
N LEU A 128 4.00 0.81 -11.60
CA LEU A 128 4.11 1.76 -10.48
C LEU A 128 3.02 2.83 -10.63
N VAL A 129 2.13 2.92 -9.65
CA VAL A 129 1.01 3.85 -9.65
C VAL A 129 1.16 4.83 -8.49
N ALA A 130 1.22 6.12 -8.81
CA ALA A 130 1.20 7.18 -7.80
C ALA A 130 -0.24 7.55 -7.44
N ASP A 131 -0.49 8.10 -6.25
CA ASP A 131 -1.77 8.82 -6.05
C ASP A 131 -1.79 10.13 -6.83
N ARG A 132 -0.74 10.94 -6.69
CA ARG A 132 -0.42 12.08 -7.54
C ARG A 132 1.08 12.15 -7.79
N LEU A 133 1.47 12.17 -9.06
CA LEU A 133 2.85 12.05 -9.50
C LEU A 133 3.73 13.16 -8.92
N VAL A 134 3.34 14.42 -9.15
CA VAL A 134 4.10 15.61 -8.69
C VAL A 134 4.35 15.61 -7.19
N GLN A 135 3.43 15.04 -6.40
CA GLN A 135 3.57 14.94 -4.95
C GLN A 135 4.46 13.77 -4.53
N THR A 136 4.28 12.63 -5.20
CA THR A 136 5.03 11.40 -4.96
C THR A 136 6.53 11.57 -5.29
N GLU A 137 6.87 12.37 -6.29
CA GLU A 137 8.26 12.77 -6.60
C GLU A 137 8.97 13.52 -5.46
N ARG A 138 8.21 14.12 -4.55
CA ARG A 138 8.74 14.94 -3.44
C ARG A 138 8.64 14.26 -2.09
N TYR A 139 7.58 13.50 -1.85
CA TYR A 139 7.23 12.99 -0.52
C TYR A 139 6.95 11.48 -0.47
N GLY A 140 6.93 10.81 -1.62
CA GLY A 140 6.70 9.37 -1.75
C GLY A 140 7.99 8.56 -1.75
N ASN A 141 7.87 7.24 -1.92
CA ASN A 141 9.04 6.38 -2.18
C ASN A 141 9.68 6.71 -3.53
N LEU A 142 8.91 7.22 -4.50
CA LEU A 142 9.42 7.67 -5.79
C LEU A 142 10.50 8.73 -5.63
N HIS A 143 10.38 9.65 -4.66
CA HIS A 143 11.42 10.63 -4.34
C HIS A 143 12.80 9.98 -4.17
N HIS A 144 12.87 8.93 -3.35
CA HIS A 144 14.10 8.18 -3.08
C HIS A 144 14.58 7.41 -4.29
N ALA A 145 13.66 6.86 -5.09
CA ALA A 145 14.03 6.10 -6.28
C ALA A 145 14.61 6.98 -7.40
N LEU A 146 14.08 8.19 -7.57
CA LEU A 146 14.63 9.21 -8.47
C LEU A 146 16.00 9.69 -7.98
N ALA A 147 16.15 9.99 -6.70
CA ALA A 147 17.42 10.40 -6.10
C ALA A 147 18.52 9.32 -6.27
N ALA A 148 18.15 8.06 -6.13
CA ALA A 148 19.03 6.91 -6.35
C ALA A 148 19.28 6.58 -7.83
N LYS A 149 18.67 7.31 -8.78
CA LYS A 149 18.71 7.02 -10.22
C LYS A 149 18.27 5.59 -10.58
N ALA A 150 17.42 4.99 -9.75
CA ALA A 150 16.86 3.66 -10.01
C ALA A 150 15.78 3.70 -11.08
N MET A 151 15.18 4.87 -11.30
CA MET A 151 14.11 5.11 -12.27
C MET A 151 14.01 6.59 -12.65
N THR A 152 13.24 6.87 -13.71
CA THR A 152 12.83 8.21 -14.13
C THR A 152 11.32 8.38 -13.97
N PRO A 153 10.80 9.62 -13.90
CA PRO A 153 9.36 9.86 -13.78
C PRO A 153 8.52 9.23 -14.90
N GLN A 154 9.07 9.11 -16.10
CA GLN A 154 8.40 8.53 -17.27
C GLN A 154 8.16 7.02 -17.14
N GLN A 155 8.81 6.36 -16.17
CA GLN A 155 8.60 4.94 -15.88
C GLN A 155 7.42 4.70 -14.92
N VAL A 156 6.79 5.75 -14.39
CA VAL A 156 5.55 5.64 -13.61
C VAL A 156 4.42 5.31 -14.57
N TYR A 157 3.66 4.24 -14.28
CA TYR A 157 2.59 3.75 -15.15
C TYR A 157 1.43 4.73 -15.27
N GLY A 158 1.08 5.39 -14.16
CA GLY A 158 0.05 6.43 -14.13
C GLY A 158 -0.36 6.80 -12.71
N GLU A 159 -1.42 7.59 -12.60
CA GLU A 159 -2.01 7.98 -11.32
C GLU A 159 -3.22 7.09 -10.96
N LEU A 160 -3.52 6.96 -9.66
CA LEU A 160 -4.68 6.20 -9.18
C LEU A 160 -6.00 6.71 -9.78
N GLY A 161 -6.08 8.01 -10.09
CA GLY A 161 -7.21 8.62 -10.77
C GLY A 161 -7.40 8.14 -12.22
N ASP A 162 -6.33 7.75 -12.91
CA ASP A 162 -6.41 7.21 -14.28
C ASP A 162 -7.03 5.81 -14.29
N LEU A 163 -6.68 4.99 -13.30
CA LEU A 163 -7.31 3.68 -13.09
C LEU A 163 -8.80 3.84 -12.76
N ALA A 164 -9.11 4.74 -11.82
CA ALA A 164 -10.48 4.97 -11.38
C ALA A 164 -11.38 5.52 -12.49
N ALA A 165 -10.82 6.29 -13.43
CA ALA A 165 -11.52 6.82 -14.58
C ALA A 165 -11.55 5.87 -15.80
N GLY A 166 -10.95 4.68 -15.70
CA GLY A 166 -10.87 3.73 -16.82
C GLY A 166 -9.96 4.17 -17.97
N ARG A 167 -9.08 5.16 -17.75
CA ARG A 167 -8.09 5.62 -18.74
C ARG A 167 -6.90 4.66 -18.84
N LEU A 168 -6.57 4.00 -17.74
CA LEU A 168 -5.53 2.98 -17.67
C LEU A 168 -6.10 1.69 -17.10
N ALA A 169 -5.56 0.56 -17.56
CA ALA A 169 -5.93 -0.75 -17.05
C ALA A 169 -5.33 -0.97 -15.65
N GLY A 170 -6.04 -1.71 -14.81
CA GLY A 170 -5.50 -2.22 -13.56
C GLY A 170 -4.49 -3.35 -13.78
N ARG A 171 -4.47 -4.33 -12.89
CA ARG A 171 -3.75 -5.59 -13.11
C ARG A 171 -4.32 -6.33 -14.34
N GLU A 172 -3.45 -6.73 -15.24
CA GLU A 172 -3.79 -7.46 -16.47
C GLU A 172 -3.32 -8.91 -16.44
N THR A 173 -2.22 -9.20 -15.74
CA THR A 173 -1.69 -10.57 -15.64
C THR A 173 -1.46 -11.03 -14.20
N ALA A 174 -1.46 -12.35 -14.02
CA ALA A 174 -1.25 -12.97 -12.71
C ALA A 174 0.20 -12.82 -12.20
N SER A 175 1.17 -12.61 -13.10
CA SER A 175 2.59 -12.48 -12.77
C SER A 175 3.03 -11.04 -12.48
N GLU A 176 2.22 -10.04 -12.84
CA GLU A 176 2.57 -8.63 -12.63
C GLU A 176 2.90 -8.33 -11.16
N ILE A 177 4.01 -7.64 -10.95
CA ILE A 177 4.33 -6.93 -9.72
C ILE A 177 3.74 -5.53 -9.84
N THR A 178 2.77 -5.21 -9.01
CA THR A 178 2.13 -3.88 -8.99
C THR A 178 2.50 -3.16 -7.71
N VAL A 179 2.94 -1.91 -7.82
CA VAL A 179 3.30 -1.05 -6.68
C VAL A 179 2.43 0.19 -6.73
N ALA A 180 1.85 0.56 -5.58
CA ALA A 180 1.20 1.83 -5.40
C ALA A 180 1.93 2.65 -4.34
N ASP A 181 2.25 3.89 -4.67
CA ASP A 181 2.94 4.84 -3.79
C ASP A 181 1.98 5.98 -3.45
N LEU A 182 1.48 5.98 -2.21
CA LEU A 182 0.48 6.93 -1.75
C LEU A 182 1.11 7.97 -0.81
N THR A 183 0.69 9.22 -0.97
CA THR A 183 1.14 10.38 -0.20
C THR A 183 -0.01 11.17 0.46
N GLY A 184 -1.26 10.93 0.05
CA GLY A 184 -2.47 11.57 0.53
C GLY A 184 -2.77 12.86 -0.24
N VAL A 185 -3.97 12.98 -0.83
CA VAL A 185 -4.29 14.08 -1.76
C VAL A 185 -5.56 14.80 -1.34
N GLY A 186 -5.53 16.14 -1.30
CA GLY A 186 -6.63 16.94 -0.73
C GLY A 186 -7.99 16.75 -1.41
N VAL A 187 -8.03 16.32 -2.67
CA VAL A 187 -9.28 15.98 -3.36
C VAL A 187 -10.00 14.79 -2.71
N GLN A 188 -9.27 13.85 -2.11
CA GLN A 188 -9.88 12.75 -1.36
C GLN A 188 -10.52 13.24 -0.07
N ASP A 189 -9.88 14.18 0.63
CA ASP A 189 -10.42 14.78 1.84
C ASP A 189 -11.69 15.59 1.53
N ALA A 190 -11.66 16.38 0.46
CA ALA A 190 -12.80 17.17 0.01
C ALA A 190 -14.01 16.28 -0.37
N ALA A 191 -13.77 15.19 -1.12
CA ALA A 191 -14.84 14.26 -1.51
C ALA A 191 -15.46 13.53 -0.29
N VAL A 192 -14.64 13.17 0.71
CA VAL A 192 -15.14 12.57 1.95
C VAL A 192 -15.94 13.58 2.77
N ALA A 193 -15.49 14.83 2.84
CA ALA A 193 -16.20 15.90 3.52
C ALA A 193 -17.54 16.21 2.86
N GLU A 194 -17.59 16.29 1.53
CA GLU A 194 -18.82 16.46 0.74
C GLU A 194 -19.81 15.32 1.01
N ALA A 195 -19.36 14.06 0.91
CA ALA A 195 -20.22 12.90 1.20
C ALA A 195 -20.76 12.91 2.64
N LEU A 196 -20.00 13.44 3.60
CA LEU A 196 -20.47 13.59 4.98
C LEU A 196 -21.51 14.71 5.13
N VAL A 197 -21.29 15.85 4.48
CA VAL A 197 -22.25 16.97 4.44
C VAL A 197 -23.58 16.51 3.85
N GLU A 198 -23.54 15.80 2.71
CA GLU A 198 -24.72 15.23 2.06
C GLU A 198 -25.44 14.22 2.98
N ALA A 199 -24.70 13.30 3.61
CA ALA A 199 -25.28 12.31 4.50
C ALA A 199 -25.93 12.91 5.75
N LEU A 200 -25.47 14.09 6.18
CA LEU A 200 -26.01 14.84 7.32
C LEU A 200 -27.10 15.84 6.91
N GLY A 201 -27.31 16.08 5.61
CA GLY A 201 -28.28 17.05 5.08
C GLY A 201 -27.95 18.50 5.45
N LEU A 202 -26.66 18.84 5.53
CA LEU A 202 -26.15 20.18 5.83
C LEU A 202 -26.05 21.07 4.59
#